data_AF-A0A2E9GWC2-F1
#
_entry.id   AF-A0A2E9GWC2-F1
#
_cell.length_a   1.000
_cell.length_b   1.000
_cell.length_c   1.000
_cell.angle_alpha   90.00
_cell.angle_beta   90.00
_cell.angle_gamma   90.00
#
_symmetry.space_group_name_H-M   'P 1'
#
loop_
_entity.id
_entity.type
_entity.pdbx_description
1 polymer ?
#
loop_
_entity_poly.entity_id
_entity_poly.type
_entity_poly.pdbx_seq_one_letter_code
_entity_poly.pdbx_strand_id
1 'polypeptide(L)'
;MGQLDGVARGLAGGGRVRQPTRRGLTLLLAAVLIAALGVAALRIDLIRVRYGLAGAVREEKALLQERREALARVRALRDPTRLRQLAREQGFVRPSRITALPAPEVRP
;
A
#
# COMPACT_ATOMS: atom_id res chain seq x y z
N MET A 1 6.74 -72.40 -20.09
CA MET A 1 7.49 -71.35 -19.37
C MET A 1 8.34 -70.57 -20.38
N GLY A 2 7.82 -69.50 -20.98
CA GLY A 2 8.58 -68.76 -22.02
C GLY A 2 7.93 -67.44 -22.45
N GLN A 3 7.26 -66.75 -21.53
CA GLN A 3 6.47 -65.54 -21.82
C GLN A 3 6.76 -64.44 -20.80
N LEU A 4 8.03 -64.17 -20.49
CA LEU A 4 8.43 -63.05 -19.62
C LEU A 4 9.56 -62.18 -20.18
N ASP A 5 10.17 -62.54 -21.32
CA ASP A 5 11.32 -61.80 -21.86
C ASP A 5 10.93 -60.55 -22.69
N GLY A 6 9.63 -60.30 -22.87
CA GLY A 6 9.13 -59.17 -23.68
C GLY A 6 8.97 -57.85 -22.93
N VAL A 7 8.82 -57.87 -21.61
CA VAL A 7 8.41 -56.68 -20.83
C VAL A 7 9.59 -55.82 -20.39
N ALA A 8 10.80 -56.39 -20.28
CA ALA A 8 11.99 -55.65 -19.83
C ALA A 8 12.59 -54.71 -20.89
N ARG A 9 12.11 -54.75 -22.15
CA ARG A 9 12.73 -54.01 -23.27
C ARG A 9 12.11 -52.63 -23.54
N GLY A 10 11.10 -52.22 -22.77
CA GLY A 10 10.39 -50.94 -22.94
C GLY A 10 10.92 -49.75 -22.11
N LEU A 11 11.79 -49.97 -21.12
CA LEU A 11 12.26 -48.90 -20.21
C LEU A 11 13.63 -48.33 -20.56
N ALA A 12 14.26 -48.79 -21.64
CA ALA A 12 15.42 -48.12 -22.23
C ALA A 12 14.97 -46.97 -23.16
N GLY A 13 14.07 -46.12 -22.65
CA GLY A 13 13.78 -44.80 -23.23
C GLY A 13 14.98 -43.89 -23.00
N GLY A 14 16.11 -44.22 -23.63
CA GLY A 14 17.28 -43.38 -23.68
C GLY A 14 16.87 -42.06 -24.31
N GLY A 15 16.66 -41.06 -23.46
CA GLY A 15 16.55 -39.68 -23.87
C GLY A 15 17.83 -39.35 -24.61
N ARG A 16 17.78 -39.46 -25.95
CA ARG A 16 18.82 -38.97 -26.83
C ARG A 16 18.86 -37.47 -26.57
N VAL A 17 19.75 -37.05 -25.66
CA VAL A 17 20.13 -35.65 -25.49
C VAL A 17 20.81 -35.30 -26.80
N ARG A 18 19.99 -34.85 -27.75
CA ARG A 18 20.41 -34.41 -29.06
C ARG A 18 21.42 -33.30 -28.79
N GLN A 19 22.70 -33.57 -29.07
CA GLN A 19 23.77 -32.62 -28.76
C GLN A 19 23.36 -31.26 -29.31
N PRO A 20 23.22 -30.24 -28.46
CA PRO A 20 22.81 -28.93 -28.92
C PRO A 20 23.88 -28.44 -29.88
N THR A 21 23.48 -28.14 -31.11
CA THR A 21 24.36 -27.44 -32.04
C THR A 21 24.82 -26.15 -31.37
N ARG A 22 26.05 -25.69 -31.64
CA ARG A 22 26.59 -24.46 -31.02
C ARG A 22 25.60 -23.28 -31.09
N ARG A 23 24.83 -23.20 -32.18
CA ARG A 23 23.74 -22.24 -32.39
C ARG A 23 22.57 -22.40 -31.40
N GLY A 24 22.16 -23.63 -31.10
CA GLY A 24 21.13 -23.90 -30.09
C GLY A 24 21.60 -23.50 -28.69
N LEU A 25 22.87 -23.73 -28.37
CA LEU A 25 23.47 -23.35 -27.09
C LEU A 25 23.55 -21.82 -26.94
N THR A 26 23.94 -21.10 -28.00
CA THR A 26 23.96 -19.62 -27.98
C THR A 26 22.56 -19.03 -27.88
N LEU A 27 21.56 -19.62 -28.55
CA LEU A 27 20.17 -19.15 -28.46
C LEU A 27 19.60 -19.39 -27.05
N LEU A 28 19.91 -20.52 -26.44
CA LEU A 28 19.47 -20.82 -25.08
C LEU A 28 20.13 -19.88 -24.08
N LEU A 29 21.42 -19.59 -24.23
CA LEU A 29 22.13 -18.62 -23.39
C LEU A 29 21.54 -17.21 -23.55
N ALA A 30 21.25 -16.80 -24.78
CA ALA A 30 20.60 -15.51 -25.05
C ALA A 30 19.21 -15.43 -24.42
N ALA A 31 18.40 -16.49 -24.53
CA ALA A 31 17.08 -16.55 -23.91
C ALA A 31 17.16 -16.46 -22.37
N VAL A 32 18.12 -17.16 -21.75
CA VAL A 32 18.35 -17.08 -20.30
C VAL A 32 18.79 -15.68 -19.89
N LEU A 33 19.68 -15.02 -20.65
CA LEU A 33 20.10 -13.66 -20.38
C LEU A 33 18.93 -12.67 -20.48
N ILE A 34 18.09 -12.78 -21.51
CA ILE A 34 16.89 -11.94 -21.66
C ILE A 34 15.92 -12.16 -20.51
N ALA A 35 15.68 -13.42 -20.12
CA ALA A 35 14.82 -13.75 -18.98
C ALA A 35 15.38 -13.18 -17.67
N ALA A 36 16.69 -13.31 -17.44
CA ALA A 36 17.36 -12.78 -16.26
C ALA A 36 17.28 -11.24 -16.20
N LEU A 37 17.47 -10.56 -17.34
CA LEU A 37 17.29 -9.11 -17.43
C LEU A 37 15.83 -8.70 -17.18
N GLY A 38 14.86 -9.43 -17.73
CA GLY A 38 13.44 -9.17 -17.51
C GLY A 38 13.04 -9.31 -16.04
N VAL A 39 13.51 -10.37 -15.37
CA VAL A 39 13.28 -10.57 -13.93
C VAL A 39 13.95 -9.47 -13.10
N ALA A 40 15.17 -9.06 -13.46
CA ALA A 40 15.88 -7.97 -12.78
C ALA A 40 15.13 -6.63 -12.93
N ALA A 41 14.63 -6.32 -14.13
CA ALA A 41 13.83 -5.13 -14.40
C ALA A 41 12.53 -5.14 -13.58
N LEU A 42 11.80 -6.26 -13.56
CA LEU A 42 10.61 -6.41 -12.72
C LEU A 42 10.91 -6.17 -11.24
N ARG A 43 12.05 -6.68 -10.75
CA ARG A 43 12.47 -6.50 -9.35
C ARG A 43 12.72 -5.03 -9.03
N ILE A 44 13.33 -4.28 -9.95
CA ILE A 44 13.59 -2.85 -9.82
C ILE A 44 12.27 -2.07 -9.76
N ASP A 45 11.33 -2.37 -10.64
CA ASP A 45 10.01 -1.73 -10.62
C ASP A 45 9.22 -2.07 -9.36
N LEU A 46 9.29 -3.32 -8.89
CA LEU A 46 8.63 -3.73 -7.66
C LEU A 46 9.18 -2.95 -6.45
N ILE A 47 10.50 -2.75 -6.41
CA ILE A 47 11.16 -1.92 -5.40
C ILE A 47 10.67 -0.47 -5.54
N ARG A 48 10.70 0.09 -6.74
CA ARG A 48 10.35 1.49 -7.00
C ARG A 48 8.89 1.80 -6.64
N VAL A 49 7.95 0.90 -6.99
CA VAL A 49 6.53 0.99 -6.62
C VAL A 49 6.35 0.88 -5.11
N ARG A 50 7.04 -0.07 -4.45
CA ARG A 50 6.96 -0.20 -2.98
C ARG A 50 7.52 1.01 -2.25
N TYR A 51 8.59 1.61 -2.76
CA TYR A 51 9.15 2.84 -2.19
C TYR A 51 8.25 4.06 -2.42
N GLY A 52 7.64 4.18 -3.61
CA GLY A 52 6.62 5.20 -3.89
C GLY A 52 5.40 5.07 -2.99
N LEU A 53 4.90 3.84 -2.82
CA LEU A 53 3.77 3.53 -1.93
C LEU A 53 4.13 3.80 -0.46
N ALA A 54 5.34 3.45 -0.02
CA ALA A 54 5.79 3.73 1.35
C ALA A 54 5.95 5.23 1.62
N GLY A 55 6.33 6.02 0.61
CA GLY A 55 6.32 7.48 0.68
C GLY A 55 4.91 8.02 0.88
N ALA A 56 3.99 7.67 -0.03
CA ALA A 56 2.60 8.12 0.01
C ALA A 56 1.87 7.71 1.30
N VAL A 57 2.08 6.47 1.79
CA VAL A 57 1.47 5.99 3.04
C VAL A 57 2.03 6.70 4.26
N ARG A 58 3.30 7.13 4.25
CA ARG A 58 3.86 7.95 5.35
C ARG A 58 3.23 9.33 5.37
N GLU A 59 3.06 9.93 4.21
CA GLU A 59 2.46 11.25 4.04
C GLU A 59 0.98 11.26 4.44
N GLU A 60 0.22 10.24 4.03
CA GLU A 60 -1.17 10.04 4.44
C GLU A 60 -1.30 9.89 5.97
N LYS A 61 -0.42 9.11 6.60
CA LYS A 61 -0.42 8.95 8.07
C LYS A 61 -0.12 10.25 8.80
N ALA A 62 0.81 11.07 8.29
CA ALA A 62 1.14 12.37 8.89
C ALA A 62 -0.08 13.31 8.83
N LEU A 63 -0.72 13.41 7.66
CA LEU A 63 -1.91 14.24 7.48
C LEU A 63 -3.10 13.79 8.35
N LEU A 64 -3.28 12.47 8.51
CA LEU A 64 -4.31 11.93 9.40
C LEU A 64 -4.05 12.27 10.87
N GLN A 65 -2.78 12.27 11.28
CA GLN A 65 -2.39 12.63 12.64
C GLN A 65 -2.64 14.13 12.90
N GLU A 66 -2.22 15.00 11.98
CA GLU A 66 -2.49 16.44 12.06
C GLU A 66 -4.00 16.74 12.12
N ARG A 67 -4.79 16.05 11.29
CA ARG A 67 -6.26 16.17 11.32
C ARG A 67 -6.83 15.78 12.68
N ARG A 68 -6.34 14.71 13.30
CA ARG A 68 -6.78 14.28 14.64
C ARG A 68 -6.42 15.32 15.69
N GLU A 69 -5.23 15.89 15.62
CA GLU A 69 -4.79 16.94 16.55
C GLU A 69 -5.58 18.24 16.36
N ALA A 70 -5.88 18.62 15.12
CA ALA A 70 -6.75 19.75 14.82
C ALA A 70 -8.17 19.53 15.36
N LEU A 71 -8.74 18.34 15.14
CA LEU A 71 -10.06 17.99 15.68
C LEU A 71 -10.07 17.95 17.22
N ALA A 72 -9.00 17.46 17.84
CA ALA A 72 -8.85 17.47 19.29
C ALA A 72 -8.79 18.90 19.84
N ARG A 73 -8.04 19.80 19.17
CA ARG A 73 -7.98 21.23 19.51
C ARG A 73 -9.34 21.91 19.37
N VAL A 74 -10.05 21.68 18.27
CA VAL A 74 -11.41 22.22 18.07
C VAL A 74 -12.38 21.71 19.13
N ARG A 75 -12.32 20.42 19.48
CA ARG A 75 -13.14 19.86 20.57
C ARG A 75 -12.79 20.46 21.93
N ALA A 76 -11.51 20.65 22.22
CA ALA A 76 -11.05 21.26 23.47
C ALA A 76 -11.50 22.72 23.59
N LEU A 77 -11.47 23.47 22.49
CA LEU A 77 -11.99 24.84 22.41
C LEU A 77 -13.51 24.90 22.54
N ARG A 78 -14.21 23.85 22.10
CA ARG A 78 -15.67 23.75 22.13
C ARG A 78 -16.20 23.04 23.39
N ASP A 79 -15.33 22.66 24.34
CA ASP A 79 -15.75 22.00 25.57
C ASP A 79 -16.54 22.98 26.45
N PRO A 80 -17.86 22.79 26.60
CA PRO A 80 -18.71 23.71 27.33
C PRO A 80 -18.35 23.79 28.82
N THR A 81 -17.73 22.76 29.37
CA THR A 81 -17.36 22.69 30.79
C THR A 81 -16.16 23.60 31.06
N ARG A 82 -15.13 23.49 30.22
CA ARG A 82 -13.98 24.41 30.25
C ARG A 82 -14.39 25.84 29.98
N LEU A 83 -15.24 26.07 28.98
CA LEU A 83 -15.74 27.42 28.67
C LEU A 83 -16.51 28.04 29.84
N ARG A 84 -17.32 27.26 30.57
CA ARG A 84 -18.00 27.73 31.78
C ARG A 84 -17.03 28.03 32.93
N GLN A 85 -15.99 27.22 33.09
CA GLN A 85 -14.97 27.45 34.10
C GLN A 85 -14.18 28.74 33.80
N LEU A 86 -13.70 28.89 32.57
CA LEU A 86 -13.00 30.09 32.11
C LEU A 86 -13.89 31.34 32.23
N ALA A 87 -15.18 31.20 31.89
CA ALA A 87 -16.16 32.28 32.05
C ALA A 87 -16.31 32.71 33.51
N ARG A 88 -16.34 31.76 34.45
CA ARG A 88 -16.39 32.08 35.90
C ARG A 88 -15.11 32.75 36.38
N GLU A 89 -13.94 32.27 35.96
CA GLU A 89 -12.64 32.86 36.30
C GLU A 89 -12.52 34.29 35.79
N GLN A 90 -13.07 34.57 34.60
CA GLN A 90 -13.11 35.91 34.01
C GLN A 90 -14.27 36.78 34.55
N GLY A 91 -15.04 36.30 35.53
CA GLY A 91 -16.13 37.05 36.16
C GLY A 91 -17.40 37.20 35.31
N PHE A 92 -17.53 36.43 34.23
CA PHE A 92 -18.75 36.43 33.43
C PHE A 92 -19.92 35.81 34.21
N VAL A 93 -21.00 36.59 34.33
CA VAL A 93 -22.25 36.18 34.96
C VAL A 93 -23.21 35.65 33.89
N ARG A 94 -23.98 34.61 34.21
CA ARG A 94 -25.00 34.08 33.30
C ARG A 94 -26.00 35.20 32.97
N PRO A 95 -26.17 35.58 31.70
CA PRO A 95 -27.10 36.64 31.33
C PRO A 95 -28.53 36.23 31.69
N SER A 96 -29.27 37.16 32.31
CA SER A 96 -30.67 36.99 32.68
C SER A 96 -31.60 36.97 31.46
N ARG A 97 -31.14 37.47 30.31
CA ARG A 97 -31.88 37.50 29.04
C ARG A 97 -30.95 37.26 27.87
N ILE A 98 -31.33 36.35 26.97
CA ILE A 98 -30.61 36.08 25.72
C ILE A 98 -31.48 36.61 24.58
N THR A 99 -31.01 37.63 23.87
CA THR A 99 -31.68 38.14 22.67
C THR A 99 -31.12 37.40 21.47
N ALA A 100 -31.92 36.53 20.84
CA ALA A 100 -31.52 35.89 19.59
C ALA A 100 -31.60 36.92 18.46
N LEU A 101 -30.46 37.20 17.83
CA LEU A 101 -30.43 37.98 16.59
C LEU A 101 -30.98 37.11 15.45
N PRO A 102 -31.81 37.67 14.54
CA PRO A 102 -32.29 36.95 13.37
C PRO A 102 -31.09 36.49 12.53
N ALA A 103 -31.15 35.25 12.04
CA ALA A 103 -30.09 34.66 11.24
C ALA A 103 -29.84 35.52 9.99
N PRO A 104 -28.58 35.75 9.59
CA PRO A 104 -28.28 36.51 8.39
C PRO A 104 -28.89 35.79 7.17
N GLU A 105 -29.68 36.52 6.38
CA GLU A 105 -30.16 36.04 5.08
C GLU A 105 -28.95 35.76 4.19
N VAL A 106 -28.62 34.47 4.04
CA VAL A 106 -27.64 34.03 3.06
C VAL A 106 -28.31 34.14 1.69
N ARG A 107 -28.00 35.22 0.94
CA ARG A 107 -28.37 35.28 -0.48
C ARG A 107 -27.53 34.27 -1.27
N PRO A 108 -28.16 33.54 -2.21
CA PRO A 108 -27.50 32.56 -3.06
C PRO A 108 -26.48 33.19 -4.01
#